data_AF-A0A9X0I6Z3-F1
#
_entry.id   AF-A0A9X0I6Z3-F1
#
_cell.length_a   1.000
_cell.length_b   1.000
_cell.length_c   1.000
_cell.angle_alpha   90.00
_cell.angle_beta   90.00
_cell.angle_gamma   90.00
#
_symmetry.space_group_name_H-M   'P 1'
#
loop_
_entity.id
_entity.type
_entity.pdbx_description
1 polymer ?
#
loop_
_entity_poly.entity_id
_entity_poly.type
_entity_poly.pdbx_seq_one_letter_code
_entity_poly.pdbx_strand_id
1 'polypeptide(L)'
;MIYEPGQRVALVHTSDPYTLLRPGDTGTVRRHDQQHHTVDVTWDSGSTLSMCLDDGDRIEPLTTTASTGDPVDDAAGWAATLRRIRAAGTEAGRTAADWWAQNTIGARASGDTRLAARRILTGIDAGDPAVLDTLPQPTAAGDAVDTSGWQLFADATGDVSGWFGLRIPQRDEAMTVYRDAFDTAAVDRVTELCHLAASPTGRDVSHLHPDRIRIGDVGVFSGDWARTTGPDGDDRITVGFVGTLIDRWNGWAVFSCTREVAEAIVADHQRHRDQYRHRLRDEGVPEDDLDRRVDAALADLSFDGDVIVADQRATSDDPEAIDHITPDGDGRYVVMGRSWCWEAVDPYACDRIFGDLPDQA
;
A
#
# COMPACT_ATOMS: atom_id res chain seq x y z
N MET A 1 -39.96 -19.71 -45.79
CA MET A 1 -38.48 -19.63 -45.78
C MET A 1 -37.97 -21.06 -45.63
N ILE A 2 -36.91 -21.46 -46.33
CA ILE A 2 -36.35 -22.83 -46.23
C ILE A 2 -35.03 -22.74 -45.47
N TYR A 3 -34.90 -23.52 -44.39
CA TYR A 3 -33.65 -23.69 -43.65
C TYR A 3 -32.87 -24.91 -44.14
N GLU A 4 -31.56 -24.76 -44.33
CA GLU A 4 -30.67 -25.82 -44.79
C GLU A 4 -29.94 -26.49 -43.61
N PRO A 5 -29.72 -27.82 -43.62
CA PRO A 5 -28.85 -28.48 -42.66
C PRO A 5 -27.45 -27.83 -42.63
N GLY A 6 -26.95 -27.51 -41.44
CA GLY A 6 -25.70 -26.79 -41.22
C GLY A 6 -25.84 -25.27 -41.16
N GLN A 7 -27.00 -24.71 -41.49
CA GLN A 7 -27.24 -23.27 -41.41
C GLN A 7 -27.27 -22.79 -39.95
N ARG A 8 -26.61 -21.66 -39.68
CA ARG A 8 -26.65 -21.00 -38.37
C ARG A 8 -27.90 -20.15 -38.24
N VAL A 9 -28.55 -20.24 -37.09
CA VAL A 9 -29.77 -19.51 -36.77
C VAL A 9 -29.70 -18.93 -35.36
N ALA A 10 -30.40 -17.82 -35.15
CA ALA A 10 -30.65 -17.25 -33.83
C ALA A 10 -32.12 -17.39 -33.47
N LEU A 11 -32.41 -17.69 -32.20
CA LEU A 11 -33.75 -17.71 -31.66
C LEU A 11 -34.29 -16.29 -31.56
N VAL A 12 -35.41 -16.00 -32.21
CA VAL A 12 -36.11 -14.70 -32.09
C VAL A 12 -37.20 -14.79 -31.04
N HIS A 13 -37.94 -15.90 -31.03
CA HIS A 13 -39.02 -16.13 -30.10
C HIS A 13 -39.33 -17.62 -30.00
N THR A 14 -39.70 -18.09 -28.80
CA THR A 14 -40.29 -19.41 -28.63
C THR A 14 -41.50 -19.34 -27.70
N SER A 15 -42.51 -20.13 -28.02
CA SER A 15 -43.73 -20.28 -27.23
C SER A 15 -43.64 -21.40 -26.18
N ASP A 16 -42.57 -22.21 -26.18
CA ASP A 16 -42.35 -23.30 -25.23
C ASP A 16 -42.01 -22.75 -23.83
N PRO A 17 -42.89 -22.90 -22.82
CA PRO A 17 -42.63 -22.40 -21.47
C PRO A 17 -41.63 -23.25 -20.68
N TYR A 18 -41.24 -24.42 -21.19
CA TYR A 18 -40.35 -25.36 -20.51
C TYR A 18 -38.91 -25.30 -21.01
N THR A 19 -38.61 -24.47 -22.01
CA THR A 19 -37.26 -24.29 -22.52
C THR A 19 -36.44 -23.28 -21.71
N LEU A 20 -35.15 -23.58 -21.56
CA LEU A 20 -34.18 -22.62 -21.04
C LEU A 20 -33.65 -21.67 -22.11
N LEU A 21 -34.00 -21.90 -23.38
CA LEU A 21 -33.59 -21.02 -24.47
C LEU A 21 -34.17 -19.62 -24.29
N ARG A 22 -33.40 -18.61 -24.70
CA ARG A 22 -33.78 -17.20 -24.68
C ARG A 22 -33.62 -16.59 -26.07
N PRO A 23 -34.45 -15.61 -26.45
CA PRO A 23 -34.20 -14.83 -27.66
C PRO A 23 -32.73 -14.35 -27.72
N GLY A 24 -32.07 -14.60 -28.85
CA GLY A 24 -30.63 -14.39 -29.04
C GLY A 24 -29.80 -15.66 -29.00
N ASP A 25 -30.28 -16.75 -28.38
CA ASP A 25 -29.57 -18.03 -28.38
C ASP A 25 -29.35 -18.53 -29.80
N THR A 26 -28.18 -19.10 -30.05
CA THR A 26 -27.80 -19.50 -31.40
C THR A 26 -27.64 -21.00 -31.51
N GLY A 27 -27.89 -21.52 -32.71
CA GLY A 27 -27.85 -22.94 -32.97
C GLY A 27 -27.62 -23.27 -34.43
N THR A 28 -27.37 -24.54 -34.69
CA THR A 28 -27.13 -25.09 -36.02
C THR A 28 -28.31 -25.94 -36.43
N VAL A 29 -28.91 -25.63 -37.59
CA VAL A 29 -30.01 -26.39 -38.16
C VAL A 29 -29.53 -27.81 -38.47
N ARG A 30 -30.17 -28.81 -37.90
CA ARG A 30 -29.93 -30.23 -38.19
C ARG A 30 -30.79 -30.69 -39.36
N ARG A 31 -32.07 -30.30 -39.34
CA ARG A 31 -33.08 -30.75 -40.32
C ARG A 31 -34.24 -29.76 -40.35
N HIS A 32 -34.81 -29.54 -41.53
CA HIS A 32 -36.06 -28.81 -41.68
C HIS A 32 -37.12 -29.74 -42.30
N ASP A 33 -38.18 -30.02 -41.54
CA ASP A 33 -39.34 -30.76 -42.00
C ASP A 33 -40.36 -29.78 -42.59
N GLN A 34 -40.37 -29.67 -43.92
CA GLN A 34 -41.27 -28.73 -44.61
C GLN A 34 -42.75 -29.14 -44.51
N GLN A 35 -43.06 -30.42 -44.30
CA GLN A 35 -44.44 -30.88 -44.21
C GLN A 35 -45.06 -30.47 -42.86
N HIS A 36 -44.26 -30.47 -41.80
CA HIS A 36 -44.68 -30.11 -40.45
C HIS A 36 -44.18 -28.73 -40.00
N HIS A 37 -43.59 -27.94 -40.91
CA HIS A 37 -43.04 -26.62 -40.65
C HIS A 37 -42.16 -26.54 -39.38
N THR A 38 -41.38 -27.61 -39.15
CA THR A 38 -40.58 -27.79 -37.93
C THR A 38 -39.09 -27.80 -38.27
N VAL A 39 -38.29 -27.04 -37.53
CA VAL A 39 -36.83 -26.97 -37.71
C VAL A 39 -36.13 -27.57 -36.50
N ASP A 40 -35.46 -28.70 -36.67
CA ASP A 40 -34.62 -29.28 -35.64
C ASP A 40 -33.30 -28.50 -35.54
N VAL A 41 -32.99 -27.98 -34.35
CA VAL A 41 -31.78 -27.18 -34.11
C VAL A 41 -30.97 -27.81 -33.00
N THR A 42 -29.65 -27.91 -33.21
CA THR A 42 -28.69 -28.14 -32.11
C THR A 42 -28.24 -26.78 -31.62
N TRP A 43 -28.74 -26.38 -30.46
CA TRP A 43 -28.42 -25.11 -29.82
C TRP A 43 -27.07 -25.19 -29.12
N ASP A 44 -26.34 -24.08 -29.10
CA ASP A 44 -24.99 -24.03 -28.52
C ASP A 44 -25.01 -24.19 -26.99
N SER A 45 -26.17 -23.98 -26.36
CA SER A 45 -26.45 -24.31 -24.96
C SER A 45 -26.50 -25.81 -24.67
N GLY A 46 -26.41 -26.67 -25.70
CA GLY A 46 -26.56 -28.12 -25.61
C GLY A 46 -28.00 -28.61 -25.76
N SER A 47 -28.98 -27.71 -25.86
CA SER A 47 -30.37 -28.07 -26.16
C SER A 47 -30.51 -28.60 -27.59
N THR A 48 -31.43 -29.53 -27.81
CA THR A 48 -31.80 -30.04 -29.14
C THR A 48 -33.25 -29.72 -29.50
N LEU A 49 -33.81 -28.67 -28.89
CA LEU A 49 -35.20 -28.28 -29.10
C LEU A 49 -35.48 -27.93 -30.57
N SER A 50 -36.55 -28.49 -31.11
CA SER A 50 -37.06 -28.17 -32.45
C SER A 50 -38.00 -26.98 -32.41
N MET A 51 -37.97 -26.14 -33.45
CA MET A 51 -38.78 -24.94 -33.57
C MET A 51 -40.00 -25.20 -34.46
N CYS A 52 -41.19 -24.97 -33.92
CA CYS A 52 -42.47 -25.10 -34.62
C CYS A 52 -42.86 -23.75 -35.24
N LEU A 53 -42.50 -23.53 -36.50
CA LEU A 53 -42.66 -22.21 -37.15
C LEU A 53 -44.13 -21.79 -37.34
N ASP A 54 -45.04 -22.77 -37.37
CA ASP A 54 -46.48 -22.52 -37.45
C ASP A 54 -47.12 -22.30 -36.06
N ASP A 55 -46.40 -22.59 -34.98
CA ASP A 55 -46.88 -22.48 -33.59
C ASP A 55 -46.12 -21.42 -32.79
N GLY A 56 -45.91 -20.28 -33.45
CA GLY A 56 -45.38 -19.07 -32.82
C GLY A 56 -43.85 -19.00 -32.70
N ASP A 57 -43.12 -20.11 -32.83
CA ASP A 57 -41.65 -20.06 -32.79
C ASP A 57 -41.08 -19.29 -33.98
N ARG A 58 -40.04 -18.50 -33.72
CA ARG A 58 -39.35 -17.70 -34.74
C ARG A 58 -37.85 -17.83 -34.58
N ILE A 59 -37.19 -18.12 -35.69
CA ILE A 59 -35.74 -18.14 -35.82
C ILE A 59 -35.33 -17.32 -37.03
N GLU A 60 -34.13 -16.77 -37.00
CA GLU A 60 -33.58 -16.00 -38.10
C GLU A 60 -32.23 -16.57 -38.56
N PRO A 61 -31.99 -16.70 -39.88
CA PRO A 61 -30.68 -17.01 -40.41
C PRO A 61 -29.61 -16.02 -39.92
N LEU A 62 -28.56 -16.54 -39.30
CA LEU A 62 -27.34 -15.78 -39.11
C LEU A 62 -26.64 -15.74 -40.46
N THR A 63 -26.72 -14.61 -41.15
CA THR A 63 -25.89 -14.36 -42.31
C THR A 63 -24.44 -14.39 -41.83
N THR A 64 -23.70 -15.41 -42.27
CA THR A 64 -22.25 -15.43 -42.13
C THR A 64 -21.70 -14.31 -43.01
N THR A 65 -21.75 -13.08 -42.53
CA THR A 65 -20.68 -12.14 -42.83
C THR A 65 -19.48 -12.78 -42.18
N ALA A 66 -18.71 -13.53 -42.98
CA ALA A 66 -17.35 -13.89 -42.59
C ALA A 66 -16.66 -12.56 -42.30
N SER A 67 -16.59 -12.23 -41.01
CA SER A 67 -15.79 -11.12 -40.54
C SER A 67 -14.36 -11.56 -40.76
N THR A 68 -13.81 -11.27 -41.94
CA THR A 68 -12.39 -11.02 -42.10
C THR A 68 -12.07 -9.74 -41.33
N GLY A 69 -12.18 -9.80 -40.00
CA GLY A 69 -11.38 -8.98 -39.12
C GLY A 69 -10.02 -9.63 -39.06
N ASP A 70 -8.99 -8.88 -39.42
CA ASP A 70 -7.61 -9.34 -39.29
C ASP A 70 -7.41 -9.87 -37.85
N PRO A 71 -6.77 -11.03 -37.63
CA PRO A 71 -6.47 -11.51 -36.27
C PRO A 71 -5.71 -10.49 -35.43
N VAL A 72 -5.01 -9.56 -36.11
CA VAL A 72 -4.32 -8.42 -35.51
C VAL A 72 -5.29 -7.35 -35.00
N ASP A 73 -6.41 -7.10 -35.69
CA ASP A 73 -7.44 -6.15 -35.26
C ASP A 73 -8.27 -6.70 -34.08
N ASP A 74 -8.54 -8.01 -34.07
CA ASP A 74 -9.23 -8.68 -32.96
C ASP A 74 -8.33 -8.78 -31.71
N ALA A 75 -7.04 -9.11 -31.89
CA ALA A 75 -6.07 -9.13 -30.80
C ALA A 75 -5.76 -7.72 -30.25
N ALA A 76 -5.61 -6.71 -31.12
CA ALA A 76 -5.39 -5.33 -30.70
C ALA A 76 -6.63 -4.74 -30.00
N GLY A 77 -7.83 -5.06 -30.49
CA GLY A 77 -9.10 -4.72 -29.87
C GLY A 77 -9.24 -5.35 -28.48
N TRP A 78 -8.95 -6.64 -28.36
CA TRP A 78 -8.98 -7.34 -27.08
C TRP A 78 -7.93 -6.80 -26.09
N ALA A 79 -6.71 -6.54 -26.54
CA ALA A 79 -5.68 -5.93 -25.71
C ALA A 79 -6.08 -4.52 -25.21
N ALA A 80 -6.78 -3.74 -26.04
CA ALA A 80 -7.32 -2.44 -25.62
C ALA A 80 -8.43 -2.61 -24.57
N THR A 81 -9.30 -3.60 -24.71
CA THR A 81 -10.32 -3.95 -23.72
C THR A 81 -9.68 -4.36 -22.39
N LEU A 82 -8.68 -5.25 -22.39
CA LEU A 82 -7.97 -5.65 -21.18
C LEU A 82 -7.27 -4.46 -20.49
N ARG A 83 -6.74 -3.49 -21.25
CA ARG A 83 -6.18 -2.25 -20.66
C ARG A 83 -7.23 -1.43 -19.92
N ARG A 84 -8.44 -1.31 -20.48
CA ARG A 84 -9.55 -0.61 -19.80
C ARG A 84 -10.00 -1.33 -18.54
N ILE A 85 -10.10 -2.66 -18.61
CA ILE A 85 -10.47 -3.50 -17.46
C ILE A 85 -9.41 -3.39 -16.35
N ARG A 86 -8.11 -3.43 -16.70
CA ARG A 86 -7.02 -3.18 -15.75
C ARG A 86 -7.12 -1.79 -15.10
N ALA A 87 -7.41 -0.76 -15.89
CA ALA A 87 -7.58 0.60 -15.37
C ALA A 87 -8.78 0.69 -14.40
N ALA A 88 -9.89 0.04 -14.72
CA ALA A 88 -11.05 -0.03 -13.83
C ALA A 88 -10.74 -0.78 -12.53
N GLY A 89 -10.03 -1.92 -12.60
CA GLY A 89 -9.55 -2.65 -11.41
C GLY A 89 -8.63 -1.79 -10.54
N THR A 90 -7.69 -1.07 -11.17
CA THR A 90 -6.78 -0.14 -10.47
C THR A 90 -7.55 0.94 -9.71
N GLU A 91 -8.53 1.58 -10.35
CA GLU A 91 -9.32 2.64 -9.75
C GLU A 91 -10.22 2.12 -8.61
N ALA A 92 -10.84 0.96 -8.82
CA ALA A 92 -11.65 0.30 -7.81
C ALA A 92 -10.81 -0.10 -6.58
N GLY A 93 -9.60 -0.63 -6.80
CA GLY A 93 -8.66 -0.98 -5.72
C GLY A 93 -8.26 0.24 -4.89
N ARG A 94 -7.89 1.36 -5.54
CA ARG A 94 -7.59 2.62 -4.84
C ARG A 94 -8.78 3.16 -4.05
N THR A 95 -9.96 3.16 -4.66
CA THR A 95 -11.18 3.61 -4.00
C THR A 95 -11.46 2.75 -2.77
N ALA A 96 -11.38 1.43 -2.90
CA ALA A 96 -11.60 0.50 -1.80
C ALA A 96 -10.58 0.72 -0.66
N ALA A 97 -9.32 0.97 -0.98
CA ALA A 97 -8.27 1.31 -0.02
C ALA A 97 -8.55 2.64 0.71
N ASP A 98 -9.00 3.69 0.01
CA ASP A 98 -9.38 4.97 0.65
C ASP A 98 -10.55 4.78 1.63
N TRP A 99 -11.57 3.99 1.26
CA TRP A 99 -12.71 3.67 2.13
C TRP A 99 -12.30 2.84 3.34
N TRP A 100 -11.48 1.82 3.13
CA TRP A 100 -10.93 1.00 4.20
C TRP A 100 -10.12 1.86 5.18
N ALA A 101 -9.25 2.73 4.66
CA ALA A 101 -8.37 3.55 5.48
C ALA A 101 -9.15 4.47 6.41
N GLN A 102 -10.27 5.05 5.96
CA GLN A 102 -11.12 5.88 6.81
C GLN A 102 -11.55 5.19 8.11
N ASN A 103 -11.80 3.87 8.05
CA ASN A 103 -12.29 3.08 9.19
C ASN A 103 -11.16 2.46 10.00
N THR A 104 -10.01 2.17 9.37
CA THR A 104 -8.91 1.44 10.02
C THR A 104 -7.82 2.37 10.58
N ILE A 105 -7.43 3.42 9.86
CA ILE A 105 -6.32 4.31 10.22
C ILE A 105 -6.67 5.81 10.11
N GLY A 106 -7.88 6.13 9.66
CA GLY A 106 -8.36 7.48 9.40
C GLY A 106 -9.30 8.00 10.48
N ALA A 107 -10.08 9.04 10.13
CA ALA A 107 -10.89 9.80 11.09
C ALA A 107 -12.00 9.01 11.80
N ARG A 108 -12.38 7.82 11.30
CA ARG A 108 -13.39 6.95 11.94
C ARG A 108 -12.76 5.81 12.74
N ALA A 109 -11.44 5.65 12.69
CA ALA A 109 -10.73 4.66 13.47
C ALA A 109 -10.74 5.04 14.95
N SER A 110 -10.83 4.03 15.82
CA SER A 110 -10.64 4.18 17.26
C SER A 110 -9.23 3.73 17.65
N GLY A 111 -8.66 4.37 18.67
CA GLY A 111 -7.33 4.03 19.18
C GLY A 111 -6.17 4.75 18.47
N ASP A 112 -4.97 4.22 18.61
CA ASP A 112 -3.75 4.79 18.03
C ASP A 112 -3.60 4.38 16.56
N THR A 113 -3.99 5.28 15.66
CA THR A 113 -3.97 5.06 14.21
C THR A 113 -2.55 4.94 13.66
N ARG A 114 -1.58 5.62 14.27
CA ARG A 114 -0.17 5.57 13.87
C ARG A 114 0.42 4.20 14.19
N LEU A 115 0.08 3.65 15.35
CA LEU A 115 0.45 2.29 15.74
C LEU A 115 -0.19 1.23 14.84
N ALA A 116 -1.49 1.37 14.57
CA ALA A 116 -2.20 0.47 13.65
C ALA A 116 -1.57 0.49 12.25
N ALA A 117 -1.26 1.66 11.71
CA ALA A 117 -0.62 1.80 10.41
C ALA A 117 0.74 1.09 10.34
N ARG A 118 1.57 1.19 11.40
CA ARG A 118 2.87 0.49 11.46
C ARG A 118 2.73 -1.03 11.45
N ARG A 119 1.81 -1.56 12.27
CA ARG A 119 1.55 -3.01 12.31
C ARG A 119 1.14 -3.55 10.94
N ILE A 120 0.33 -2.77 10.21
CA ILE A 120 -0.11 -3.14 8.86
C ILE A 120 1.07 -3.12 7.88
N LEU A 121 1.93 -2.09 7.91
CA LEU A 121 3.14 -2.05 7.08
C LEU A 121 4.06 -3.25 7.36
N THR A 122 4.36 -3.53 8.64
CA THR A 122 5.16 -4.69 9.03
C THR A 122 4.54 -6.01 8.55
N GLY A 123 3.21 -6.15 8.65
CA GLY A 123 2.51 -7.34 8.17
C GLY A 123 2.54 -7.49 6.66
N ILE A 124 2.41 -6.40 5.90
CA ILE A 124 2.54 -6.40 4.43
C ILE A 124 3.97 -6.84 4.04
N ASP A 125 4.99 -6.24 4.64
CA ASP A 125 6.39 -6.57 4.36
C ASP A 125 6.74 -8.03 4.72
N ALA A 126 6.15 -8.56 5.79
CA ALA A 126 6.32 -9.94 6.22
C ALA A 126 5.48 -10.94 5.41
N GLY A 127 4.53 -10.48 4.60
CA GLY A 127 3.54 -11.32 3.94
C GLY A 127 2.62 -12.05 4.94
N ASP A 128 2.31 -11.42 6.07
CA ASP A 128 1.47 -12.00 7.12
C ASP A 128 0.02 -12.18 6.63
N PRO A 129 -0.48 -13.43 6.51
CA PRO A 129 -1.85 -13.67 6.06
C PRO A 129 -2.89 -12.97 6.93
N ALA A 130 -2.66 -12.84 8.24
CA ALA A 130 -3.61 -12.19 9.14
C ALA A 130 -3.78 -10.70 8.83
N VAL A 131 -2.75 -10.05 8.25
CA VAL A 131 -2.84 -8.67 7.79
C VAL A 131 -3.37 -8.62 6.36
N LEU A 132 -2.87 -9.45 5.45
CA LEU A 132 -3.29 -9.47 4.05
C LEU A 132 -4.79 -9.79 3.90
N ASP A 133 -5.34 -10.68 4.72
CA ASP A 133 -6.76 -11.04 4.74
C ASP A 133 -7.67 -9.88 5.21
N THR A 134 -7.10 -8.86 5.88
CA THR A 134 -7.85 -7.68 6.34
C THR A 134 -7.84 -6.53 5.33
N LEU A 135 -7.02 -6.64 4.28
CA LEU A 135 -6.94 -5.63 3.22
C LEU A 135 -8.22 -5.66 2.36
N PRO A 136 -8.52 -4.58 1.62
CA PRO A 136 -9.65 -4.55 0.72
C PRO A 136 -9.57 -5.71 -0.27
N GLN A 137 -10.59 -6.57 -0.26
CA GLN A 137 -10.74 -7.65 -1.21
C GLN A 137 -11.78 -7.25 -2.26
N PRO A 138 -11.67 -7.72 -3.51
CA PRO A 138 -12.68 -7.54 -4.53
C PRO A 138 -13.91 -8.39 -4.17
N THR A 139 -14.69 -7.95 -3.19
CA THR A 139 -15.92 -8.60 -2.79
C THR A 139 -17.07 -8.14 -3.69
N ALA A 140 -17.62 -9.07 -4.47
CA ALA A 140 -19.07 -9.20 -4.52
C ALA A 140 -19.41 -10.17 -3.39
N ALA A 141 -20.32 -9.80 -2.49
CA ALA A 141 -20.70 -10.58 -1.33
C ALA A 141 -20.94 -12.08 -1.66
N GLY A 142 -20.01 -12.96 -1.30
CA GLY A 142 -20.23 -14.39 -1.08
C GLY A 142 -20.82 -15.27 -2.20
N ASP A 143 -21.15 -14.76 -3.38
CA ASP A 143 -21.91 -15.51 -4.39
C ASP A 143 -21.07 -15.91 -5.62
N ALA A 144 -21.37 -17.12 -6.11
CA ALA A 144 -20.74 -17.73 -7.27
C ALA A 144 -20.91 -16.84 -8.53
N VAL A 145 -19.79 -16.70 -9.24
CA VAL A 145 -19.55 -15.76 -10.32
C VAL A 145 -20.35 -16.12 -11.58
N ASP A 146 -21.50 -15.46 -11.74
CA ASP A 146 -22.01 -15.03 -13.05
C ASP A 146 -22.69 -13.64 -12.95
N THR A 147 -23.04 -13.21 -11.73
CA THR A 147 -23.56 -11.88 -11.42
C THR A 147 -22.47 -10.93 -10.88
N SER A 148 -21.68 -10.36 -11.80
CA SER A 148 -21.12 -8.99 -11.76
C SER A 148 -20.02 -8.78 -12.82
N GLY A 149 -19.53 -9.84 -13.48
CA GLY A 149 -18.53 -9.72 -14.55
C GLY A 149 -18.99 -8.84 -15.71
N TRP A 150 -20.26 -8.96 -16.10
CA TRP A 150 -20.86 -8.10 -17.13
C TRP A 150 -20.97 -6.64 -16.71
N GLN A 151 -21.22 -6.36 -15.43
CA GLN A 151 -21.34 -5.01 -14.90
C GLN A 151 -19.96 -4.35 -14.83
N LEU A 152 -18.94 -5.06 -14.32
CA LEU A 152 -17.56 -4.59 -14.34
C LEU A 152 -17.07 -4.34 -15.77
N PHE A 153 -17.40 -5.24 -16.69
CA PHE A 153 -17.07 -5.07 -18.10
C PHE A 153 -17.76 -3.84 -18.70
N ALA A 154 -19.04 -3.65 -18.42
CA ALA A 154 -19.79 -2.48 -18.87
C ALA A 154 -19.23 -1.18 -18.29
N ASP A 155 -18.92 -1.14 -16.99
CA ASP A 155 -18.35 0.03 -16.32
C ASP A 155 -16.96 0.38 -16.88
N ALA A 156 -16.14 -0.64 -17.17
CA ALA A 156 -14.79 -0.46 -17.71
C ALA A 156 -14.77 -0.07 -19.20
N THR A 157 -15.71 -0.59 -20.01
CA THR A 157 -15.65 -0.48 -21.47
C THR A 157 -16.72 0.43 -22.06
N GLY A 158 -17.80 0.71 -21.31
CA GLY A 158 -19.02 1.35 -21.81
C GLY A 158 -19.92 0.43 -22.64
N ASP A 159 -19.58 -0.85 -22.79
CA ASP A 159 -20.29 -1.81 -23.64
C ASP A 159 -20.89 -2.96 -22.83
N VAL A 160 -22.20 -2.87 -22.56
CA VAL A 160 -22.97 -3.91 -21.87
C VAL A 160 -23.12 -5.15 -22.74
N SER A 161 -23.29 -4.97 -24.05
CA SER A 161 -23.54 -6.07 -24.99
C SER A 161 -22.29 -6.89 -25.29
N GLY A 162 -21.11 -6.26 -25.27
CA GLY A 162 -19.83 -6.87 -25.59
C GLY A 162 -19.50 -8.06 -24.70
N TRP A 163 -19.86 -8.01 -23.40
CA TRP A 163 -19.64 -9.12 -22.46
C TRP A 163 -20.29 -10.43 -22.92
N PHE A 164 -21.54 -10.35 -23.39
CA PHE A 164 -22.30 -11.53 -23.80
C PHE A 164 -21.77 -12.14 -25.10
N GLY A 165 -21.05 -11.36 -25.92
CA GLY A 165 -20.33 -11.84 -27.10
C GLY A 165 -18.97 -12.49 -26.80
N LEU A 166 -18.43 -12.35 -25.58
CA LEU A 166 -17.15 -12.96 -25.21
C LEU A 166 -17.27 -14.48 -25.01
N ARG A 167 -16.23 -15.21 -25.42
CA ARG A 167 -16.05 -16.63 -25.09
C ARG A 167 -15.66 -16.79 -23.62
N ILE A 168 -15.91 -17.96 -23.04
CA ILE A 168 -15.57 -18.27 -21.63
C ILE A 168 -14.11 -17.91 -21.29
N PRO A 169 -13.08 -18.29 -22.10
CA PRO A 169 -11.70 -17.92 -21.79
C PRO A 169 -11.43 -16.41 -21.75
N GLN A 170 -12.15 -15.63 -22.58
CA GLN A 170 -12.02 -14.17 -22.60
C GLN A 170 -12.68 -13.54 -21.38
N ARG A 171 -13.79 -14.10 -20.89
CA ARG A 171 -14.41 -13.68 -19.63
C ARG A 171 -13.50 -13.96 -18.44
N ASP A 172 -12.91 -15.16 -18.39
CA ASP A 172 -11.97 -15.54 -17.34
C ASP A 172 -10.73 -14.65 -17.33
N GLU A 173 -10.17 -14.36 -18.52
CA GLU A 173 -9.02 -13.46 -18.67
C GLU A 173 -9.37 -12.03 -18.22
N ALA A 174 -10.50 -11.48 -18.66
CA ALA A 174 -10.99 -10.18 -18.21
C ALA A 174 -11.11 -10.10 -16.68
N MET A 175 -11.73 -11.09 -16.05
CA MET A 175 -11.90 -11.13 -14.60
C MET A 175 -10.57 -11.28 -13.86
N THR A 176 -9.65 -12.06 -14.40
CA THR A 176 -8.30 -12.21 -13.83
C THR A 176 -7.54 -10.89 -13.89
N VAL A 177 -7.55 -10.21 -15.04
CA VAL A 177 -6.89 -8.91 -15.23
C VAL A 177 -7.48 -7.84 -14.30
N TYR A 178 -8.79 -7.84 -14.09
CA TYR A 178 -9.44 -6.92 -13.15
C TYR A 178 -8.97 -7.16 -11.71
N ARG A 179 -9.03 -8.42 -11.23
CA ARG A 179 -8.69 -8.78 -9.85
C ARG A 179 -7.22 -8.50 -9.53
N ASP A 180 -6.31 -8.92 -10.41
CA ASP A 180 -4.88 -8.67 -10.27
C ASP A 180 -4.56 -7.16 -10.16
N ALA A 181 -5.21 -6.35 -11.00
CA ALA A 181 -5.07 -4.90 -10.97
C ALA A 181 -5.68 -4.27 -9.71
N PHE A 182 -6.81 -4.78 -9.25
CA PHE A 182 -7.46 -4.35 -8.01
C PHE A 182 -6.58 -4.64 -6.80
N ASP A 183 -6.12 -5.89 -6.64
CA ASP A 183 -5.35 -6.33 -5.48
C ASP A 183 -4.04 -5.55 -5.39
N THR A 184 -3.32 -5.43 -6.51
CA THR A 184 -2.08 -4.64 -6.59
C THR A 184 -2.33 -3.18 -6.18
N ALA A 185 -3.33 -2.53 -6.79
CA ALA A 185 -3.62 -1.12 -6.51
C ALA A 185 -4.14 -0.88 -5.09
N ALA A 186 -4.88 -1.83 -4.51
CA ALA A 186 -5.37 -1.76 -3.15
C ALA A 186 -4.21 -1.87 -2.15
N VAL A 187 -3.30 -2.84 -2.33
CA VAL A 187 -2.12 -3.01 -1.48
C VAL A 187 -1.20 -1.80 -1.56
N ASP A 188 -0.90 -1.32 -2.77
CA ASP A 188 -0.05 -0.14 -2.99
C ASP A 188 -0.64 1.09 -2.30
N ARG A 189 -1.96 1.31 -2.46
CA ARG A 189 -2.64 2.47 -1.88
C ARG A 189 -2.77 2.36 -0.36
N VAL A 190 -3.03 1.17 0.19
CA VAL A 190 -3.01 0.95 1.65
C VAL A 190 -1.61 1.25 2.20
N THR A 191 -0.56 0.77 1.54
CA THR A 191 0.83 1.00 1.94
C THR A 191 1.15 2.50 1.98
N GLU A 192 0.78 3.25 0.94
CA GLU A 192 0.93 4.71 0.90
C GLU A 192 0.19 5.41 2.06
N LEU A 193 -1.08 5.07 2.27
CA LEU A 193 -1.90 5.66 3.34
C LEU A 193 -1.37 5.31 4.73
N CYS A 194 -0.90 4.08 4.93
CA CYS A 194 -0.25 3.66 6.16
C CYS A 194 1.07 4.40 6.38
N HIS A 195 1.89 4.61 5.35
CA HIS A 195 3.10 5.44 5.48
C HIS A 195 2.76 6.87 5.89
N LEU A 196 1.72 7.48 5.31
CA LEU A 196 1.28 8.83 5.70
C LEU A 196 0.79 8.86 7.15
N ALA A 197 -0.02 7.90 7.57
CA ALA A 197 -0.55 7.82 8.94
C ALA A 197 0.54 7.48 9.98
N ALA A 198 1.48 6.61 9.63
CA ALA A 198 2.59 6.19 10.50
C ALA A 198 3.65 7.29 10.68
N SER A 199 3.76 8.19 9.70
CA SER A 199 4.81 9.20 9.62
C SER A 199 4.76 10.21 10.77
N PRO A 200 5.90 10.53 11.40
CA PRO A 200 5.99 11.64 12.34
C PRO A 200 5.83 13.01 11.66
N THR A 201 5.96 13.09 10.33
CA THR A 201 5.95 14.34 9.57
C THR A 201 4.75 14.47 8.62
N GLY A 202 3.90 13.45 8.52
CA GLY A 202 2.77 13.42 7.59
C GLY A 202 3.13 13.22 6.12
N ARG A 203 4.40 12.93 5.81
CA ARG A 203 4.90 12.56 4.47
C ARG A 203 5.58 11.19 4.48
N ASP A 204 5.68 10.54 3.33
CA ASP A 204 6.46 9.31 3.19
C ASP A 204 7.97 9.60 3.41
N VAL A 205 8.55 8.87 4.34
CA VAL A 205 9.96 8.97 4.76
C VAL A 205 10.66 7.61 4.69
N SER A 206 10.04 6.62 4.03
CA SER A 206 10.59 5.26 3.88
C SER A 206 11.94 5.22 3.17
N HIS A 207 12.24 6.20 2.33
CA HIS A 207 13.54 6.34 1.66
C HIS A 207 14.69 6.68 2.63
N LEU A 208 14.38 7.21 3.82
CA LEU A 208 15.36 7.56 4.86
C LEU A 208 15.59 6.43 5.86
N HIS A 209 15.06 5.23 5.60
CA HIS A 209 15.27 4.04 6.43
C HIS A 209 16.78 3.75 6.57
N PRO A 210 17.28 3.37 7.77
CA PRO A 210 18.72 3.20 8.04
C PRO A 210 19.43 2.22 7.09
N ASP A 211 18.72 1.21 6.57
CA ASP A 211 19.26 0.25 5.60
C ASP A 211 19.38 0.82 4.17
N ARG A 212 18.69 1.92 3.88
CA ARG A 212 18.65 2.55 2.55
C ARG A 212 19.63 3.70 2.40
N ILE A 213 19.91 4.43 3.47
CA ILE A 213 20.85 5.56 3.45
C ILE A 213 22.31 5.10 3.30
N ARG A 214 23.13 5.90 2.63
CA ARG A 214 24.57 5.70 2.42
C ARG A 214 25.35 6.93 2.91
N ILE A 215 26.67 6.80 2.99
CA ILE A 215 27.54 7.95 3.28
C ILE A 215 27.32 9.01 2.20
N GLY A 216 27.03 10.24 2.63
CA GLY A 216 26.63 11.37 1.80
C GLY A 216 25.13 11.65 1.80
N ASP A 217 24.29 10.68 2.19
CA ASP A 217 22.84 10.84 2.19
C ASP A 217 22.34 11.53 3.46
N VAL A 218 21.18 12.18 3.34
CA VAL A 218 20.42 12.63 4.51
C VAL A 218 19.76 11.42 5.17
N GLY A 219 19.82 11.37 6.49
CA GLY A 219 19.14 10.36 7.30
C GLY A 219 18.63 10.94 8.61
N VAL A 220 17.90 10.11 9.34
CA VAL A 220 17.46 10.41 10.70
C VAL A 220 18.31 9.61 11.66
N PHE A 221 18.79 10.27 12.71
CA PHE A 221 19.60 9.66 13.74
C PHE A 221 19.11 10.02 15.13
N SER A 222 19.46 9.21 16.12
CA SER A 222 19.07 9.47 17.50
C SER A 222 20.12 8.95 18.48
N GLY A 223 20.11 9.53 19.68
CA GLY A 223 20.89 9.06 20.81
C GLY A 223 20.17 7.95 21.56
N ASP A 224 20.92 7.13 22.28
CA ASP A 224 20.42 6.04 23.10
C ASP A 224 19.40 6.51 24.17
N TRP A 225 19.60 7.69 24.76
CA TRP A 225 18.69 8.28 25.76
C TRP A 225 17.28 8.53 25.24
N ALA A 226 17.11 8.67 23.92
CA ALA A 226 15.82 8.93 23.32
C ALA A 226 14.99 7.64 23.12
N ARG A 227 15.61 6.46 23.31
CA ARG A 227 14.94 5.17 23.19
C ARG A 227 13.98 4.95 24.37
N THR A 228 12.80 4.44 24.06
CA THR A 228 11.78 4.06 25.03
C THR A 228 11.05 2.81 24.54
N THR A 229 10.35 2.13 25.44
CA THR A 229 9.50 1.00 25.08
C THR A 229 8.12 1.53 24.68
N GLY A 230 7.69 1.20 23.47
CA GLY A 230 6.35 1.49 22.98
C GLY A 230 5.27 0.71 23.73
N PRO A 231 3.99 1.08 23.55
CA PRO A 231 2.86 0.41 24.18
C PRO A 231 2.75 -1.09 23.82
N ASP A 232 3.37 -1.51 22.72
CA ASP A 232 3.40 -2.90 22.24
C ASP A 232 4.69 -3.66 22.59
N GLY A 233 5.62 -3.03 23.30
CA GLY A 233 6.95 -3.59 23.54
C GLY A 233 7.98 -3.27 22.46
N ASP A 234 7.58 -2.58 21.38
CA ASP A 234 8.47 -2.17 20.30
C ASP A 234 9.43 -1.05 20.74
N ASP A 235 10.64 -1.03 20.17
CA ASP A 235 11.58 0.08 20.36
C ASP A 235 11.03 1.37 19.73
N ARG A 236 10.74 2.37 20.57
CA ARG A 236 10.30 3.71 20.18
C ARG A 236 11.41 4.70 20.40
N ILE A 237 11.42 5.74 19.58
CA ILE A 237 12.38 6.82 19.68
C ILE A 237 11.61 8.11 19.90
N THR A 238 11.77 8.72 21.07
CA THR A 238 11.04 9.95 21.43
C THR A 238 11.41 11.13 20.54
N VAL A 239 12.62 11.14 19.98
CA VAL A 239 13.07 12.18 19.05
C VAL A 239 14.13 11.66 18.08
N GLY A 240 13.96 11.95 16.80
CA GLY A 240 14.99 11.83 15.77
C GLY A 240 15.54 13.19 15.36
N PHE A 241 16.76 13.21 14.85
CA PHE A 241 17.45 14.40 14.37
C PHE A 241 17.87 14.19 12.91
N VAL A 242 17.76 15.23 12.09
CA VAL A 242 18.16 15.16 10.69
C VAL A 242 19.63 15.51 10.53
N GLY A 243 20.35 14.70 9.76
CA GLY A 243 21.73 14.99 9.40
C GLY A 243 22.16 14.27 8.15
N THR A 244 23.34 14.64 7.65
CA THR A 244 24.02 13.92 6.57
C THR A 244 24.92 12.85 7.17
N LEU A 245 24.76 11.59 6.77
CA LEU A 245 25.64 10.51 7.22
C LEU A 245 27.00 10.71 6.57
N ILE A 246 28.04 11.02 7.34
CA ILE A 246 29.39 11.30 6.80
C ILE A 246 30.39 10.18 7.03
N ASP A 247 30.18 9.33 8.05
CA ASP A 247 31.05 8.19 8.34
C ASP A 247 30.35 7.14 9.22
N ARG A 248 31.01 5.99 9.41
CA ARG A 248 30.66 5.00 10.43
C ARG A 248 31.90 4.64 11.24
N TRP A 249 31.81 4.77 12.57
CA TRP A 249 32.91 4.50 13.48
C TRP A 249 32.52 3.48 14.53
N ASN A 250 33.24 2.35 14.60
CA ASN A 250 32.96 1.23 15.51
C ASN A 250 31.49 0.74 15.47
N GLY A 251 30.85 0.80 14.30
CA GLY A 251 29.44 0.43 14.10
C GLY A 251 28.45 1.57 14.32
N TRP A 252 28.86 2.67 14.97
CA TRP A 252 28.04 3.87 15.18
C TRP A 252 28.05 4.79 13.97
N ALA A 253 26.96 5.50 13.76
CA ALA A 253 26.85 6.46 12.69
C ALA A 253 27.49 7.80 13.09
N VAL A 254 28.14 8.47 12.15
CA VAL A 254 28.67 9.83 12.33
C VAL A 254 27.89 10.74 11.39
N PHE A 255 27.23 11.75 11.96
CA PHE A 255 26.38 12.66 11.22
C PHE A 255 26.92 14.09 11.26
N SER A 256 26.75 14.81 10.15
CA SER A 256 26.89 16.27 10.09
C SER A 256 25.51 16.92 10.09
N CYS A 257 25.23 17.78 11.07
CA CYS A 257 23.94 18.46 11.23
C CYS A 257 24.09 19.99 11.26
N THR A 258 22.98 20.70 11.08
CA THR A 258 22.97 22.17 11.16
C THR A 258 23.02 22.65 12.61
N ARG A 259 23.25 23.95 12.82
CA ARG A 259 23.21 24.58 14.14
C ARG A 259 21.88 24.34 14.85
N GLU A 260 20.76 24.48 14.14
CA GLU A 260 19.41 24.32 14.69
C GLU A 260 19.19 22.89 15.20
N VAL A 261 19.69 21.89 14.46
CA VAL A 261 19.63 20.49 14.89
C VAL A 261 20.54 20.25 16.10
N ALA A 262 21.74 20.81 16.12
CA ALA A 262 22.65 20.73 17.25
C ALA A 262 22.05 21.35 18.53
N GLU A 263 21.37 22.49 18.41
CA GLU A 263 20.62 23.11 19.51
C GLU A 263 19.46 22.23 19.98
N ALA A 264 18.74 21.59 19.06
CA ALA A 264 17.69 20.65 19.41
C ALA A 264 18.23 19.41 20.16
N ILE A 265 19.41 18.93 19.79
CA ILE A 265 20.12 17.83 20.49
C ILE A 265 20.43 18.23 21.93
N VAL A 266 21.12 19.37 22.12
CA VAL A 266 21.50 19.86 23.45
C VAL A 266 20.27 20.09 24.33
N ALA A 267 19.23 20.71 23.77
CA ALA A 267 17.98 20.96 24.48
C ALA A 267 17.25 19.65 24.84
N ASP A 268 17.30 18.62 23.99
CA ASP A 268 16.70 17.33 24.28
C ASP A 268 17.44 16.56 25.36
N HIS A 269 18.77 16.56 25.30
CA HIS A 269 19.61 15.93 26.31
C HIS A 269 19.39 16.58 27.68
N GLN A 270 19.27 17.90 27.74
CA GLN A 270 18.94 18.60 28.98
C GLN A 270 17.57 18.19 29.53
N ARG A 271 16.55 18.04 28.66
CA ARG A 271 15.24 17.52 29.11
C ARG A 271 15.36 16.12 29.69
N HIS A 272 16.18 15.25 29.11
CA HIS A 272 16.41 13.91 29.63
C HIS A 272 17.08 13.94 31.00
N ARG A 273 18.11 14.79 31.18
CA ARG A 273 18.75 15.04 32.49
C ARG A 273 17.74 15.52 33.53
N ASP A 274 16.87 16.47 33.18
CA ASP A 274 15.83 16.99 34.07
C ASP A 274 14.79 15.92 34.46
N GLN A 275 14.36 15.09 33.51
CA GLN A 275 13.46 13.96 33.78
C GLN A 275 14.12 12.93 34.69
N TYR A 276 15.39 12.62 34.47
CA TYR A 276 16.12 11.70 35.34
C TYR A 276 16.25 12.25 36.76
N ARG A 277 16.58 13.53 36.89
CA ARG A 277 16.63 14.26 38.17
C ARG A 277 15.29 14.19 38.91
N HIS A 278 14.18 14.38 38.19
CA HIS A 278 12.83 14.28 38.77
C HIS A 278 12.55 12.87 39.29
N ARG A 279 12.85 11.83 38.50
CA ARG A 279 12.72 10.43 38.92
C ARG A 279 13.54 10.12 40.18
N LEU A 280 14.79 10.56 40.25
CA LEU A 280 15.63 10.38 41.44
C LEU A 280 15.03 11.05 42.68
N ARG A 281 14.43 12.24 42.52
CA ARG A 281 13.72 12.92 43.61
C ARG A 281 12.51 12.11 44.07
N ASP A 282 11.73 11.56 43.15
CA ASP A 282 10.56 10.73 43.46
C ASP A 282 10.97 9.40 44.16
N GLU A 283 12.16 8.89 43.84
CA GLU A 283 12.78 7.74 44.51
C GLU A 283 13.38 8.07 45.90
N GLY A 284 13.31 9.35 46.32
CA GLY A 284 13.75 9.80 47.64
C GLY A 284 15.25 10.08 47.77
N VAL A 285 15.95 10.30 46.65
CA VAL A 285 17.35 10.73 46.68
C VAL A 285 17.43 12.14 47.29
N PRO A 286 18.36 12.39 48.25
CA PRO A 286 18.55 13.72 48.85
C PRO A 286 18.88 14.79 47.82
N GLU A 287 18.36 16.01 47.99
CA GLU A 287 18.55 17.11 47.03
C GLU A 287 20.04 17.42 46.76
N ASP A 288 20.88 17.37 47.80
CA ASP A 288 22.34 17.58 47.69
C ASP A 288 23.07 16.48 46.89
N ASP A 289 22.39 15.36 46.62
CA ASP A 289 22.94 14.20 45.90
C ASP A 289 22.41 14.07 44.47
N LEU A 290 21.38 14.82 44.10
CA LEU A 290 20.69 14.70 42.82
C LEU A 290 21.63 14.99 41.65
N ASP A 291 22.25 16.17 41.65
CA ASP A 291 23.06 16.63 40.52
C ASP A 291 24.27 15.72 40.31
N ARG A 292 24.93 15.31 41.41
CA ARG A 292 26.02 14.32 41.38
C ARG A 292 25.61 13.00 40.74
N ARG A 293 24.39 12.50 41.00
CA ARG A 293 23.89 11.26 40.39
C ARG A 293 23.49 11.44 38.92
N VAL A 294 22.94 12.59 38.57
CA VAL A 294 22.63 12.92 37.18
C VAL A 294 23.92 12.98 36.36
N ASP A 295 24.93 13.70 36.84
CA ASP A 295 26.23 13.84 36.17
C ASP A 295 26.99 12.51 36.07
N ALA A 296 26.86 11.63 37.06
CA ALA A 296 27.45 10.30 37.01
C ALA A 296 26.77 9.36 36.00
N ALA A 297 25.51 9.62 35.63
CA ALA A 297 24.74 8.78 34.72
C ALA A 297 24.68 9.33 33.29
N LEU A 298 24.68 10.66 33.16
CA LEU A 298 24.45 11.38 31.91
C LEU A 298 25.49 12.49 31.80
N ALA A 299 26.17 12.60 30.65
CA ALA A 299 27.05 13.72 30.37
C ALA A 299 26.27 15.05 30.42
N ASP A 300 26.95 16.18 30.64
CA ASP A 300 26.33 17.50 30.48
C ASP A 300 26.64 18.04 29.08
N LEU A 301 25.61 18.54 28.40
CA LEU A 301 25.74 19.11 27.06
C LEU A 301 25.30 20.57 27.11
N SER A 302 26.16 21.47 26.67
CA SER A 302 25.86 22.90 26.63
C SER A 302 26.56 23.58 25.45
N PHE A 303 26.19 24.83 25.18
CA PHE A 303 26.90 25.68 24.24
C PHE A 303 27.75 26.71 24.97
N ASP A 304 29.02 26.81 24.59
CA ASP A 304 29.88 27.97 24.86
C ASP A 304 30.08 28.74 23.54
N GLY A 305 29.23 29.73 23.32
CA GLY A 305 29.09 30.42 22.04
C GLY A 305 28.71 29.46 20.91
N ASP A 306 29.64 29.26 19.97
CA ASP A 306 29.44 28.37 18.83
C ASP A 306 29.88 26.93 19.08
N VAL A 307 30.52 26.65 20.23
CA VAL A 307 31.10 25.33 20.53
C VAL A 307 30.13 24.54 21.40
N ILE A 308 29.86 23.28 21.03
CA ILE A 308 29.19 22.36 21.95
C ILE A 308 30.23 21.83 22.92
N VAL A 309 29.97 21.98 24.21
CA VAL A 309 30.79 21.43 25.29
C VAL A 309 30.08 20.19 25.83
N ALA A 310 30.77 19.06 25.73
CA ALA A 310 30.35 17.77 26.24
C ALA A 310 31.15 17.45 27.51
N ASP A 311 30.60 17.71 28.69
CA ASP A 311 31.27 17.41 29.95
C ASP A 311 30.94 15.97 30.37
N GLN A 312 31.95 15.09 30.27
CA GLN A 312 31.85 13.66 30.57
C GLN A 312 32.70 13.27 31.78
N ARG A 313 33.20 14.25 32.54
CA ARG A 313 34.15 13.99 33.63
C ARG A 313 33.57 13.08 34.68
N ALA A 314 32.29 13.26 35.00
CA ALA A 314 31.58 12.46 35.99
C ALA A 314 31.16 11.08 35.45
N THR A 315 30.77 10.96 34.18
CA THR A 315 30.37 9.67 33.58
C THR A 315 31.57 8.77 33.26
N SER A 316 32.72 9.36 32.95
CA SER A 316 33.94 8.63 32.54
C SER A 316 34.95 8.42 33.67
N ASP A 317 34.73 9.04 34.84
CA ASP A 317 35.70 9.13 35.94
C ASP A 317 37.10 9.63 35.46
N ASP A 318 37.09 10.58 34.53
CA ASP A 318 38.28 11.16 33.91
C ASP A 318 38.17 12.70 33.94
N PRO A 319 39.03 13.42 34.68
CA PRO A 319 38.95 14.87 34.82
C PRO A 319 39.20 15.64 33.51
N GLU A 320 39.79 14.99 32.49
CA GLU A 320 40.08 15.60 31.20
C GLU A 320 39.03 15.24 30.12
N ALA A 321 37.98 14.47 30.48
CA ALA A 321 36.93 14.05 29.55
C ALA A 321 35.92 15.17 29.27
N ILE A 322 36.41 16.24 28.62
CA ILE A 322 35.58 17.31 28.05
C ILE A 322 35.84 17.38 26.55
N ASP A 323 34.83 17.07 25.75
CA ASP A 323 34.91 17.23 24.30
C ASP A 323 34.34 18.58 23.87
N HIS A 324 35.01 19.20 22.90
CA HIS A 324 34.61 20.46 22.30
C HIS A 324 34.31 20.24 20.82
N ILE A 325 33.05 20.41 20.42
CA ILE A 325 32.61 20.24 19.05
C ILE A 325 32.38 21.61 18.44
N THR A 326 33.36 22.04 17.65
CA THR A 326 33.28 23.28 16.87
C THR A 326 32.56 23.04 15.55
N PRO A 327 31.79 24.01 15.04
CA PRO A 327 31.26 23.91 13.69
C PRO A 327 32.40 23.89 12.66
N ASP A 328 32.16 23.24 11.53
CA ASP A 328 33.05 23.28 10.38
C ASP A 328 32.97 24.62 9.62
N GLY A 329 33.69 24.71 8.49
CA GLY A 329 33.72 25.92 7.66
C GLY A 329 32.35 26.32 7.08
N ASP A 330 31.39 25.40 7.05
CA ASP A 330 30.02 25.61 6.57
C ASP A 330 29.03 25.83 7.73
N GLY A 331 29.52 25.94 8.97
CA GLY A 331 28.70 26.13 10.17
C GLY A 331 28.00 24.86 10.66
N ARG A 332 28.42 23.68 10.19
CA ARG A 332 27.80 22.38 10.53
C ARG A 332 28.54 21.68 11.66
N TYR A 333 27.81 20.90 12.45
CA TYR A 333 28.33 20.18 13.59
C TYR A 333 28.48 18.70 13.25
N VAL A 334 29.66 18.13 13.54
CA VAL A 334 29.89 16.70 13.44
C VAL A 334 29.60 16.05 14.79
N VAL A 335 28.56 15.23 14.83
CA VAL A 335 28.21 14.43 16.01
C VAL A 335 28.71 13.00 15.82
N MET A 336 29.58 12.54 16.71
CA MET A 336 30.36 11.30 16.54
C MET A 336 30.31 10.35 17.75
N GLY A 337 30.51 9.06 17.46
CA GLY A 337 30.32 7.91 18.34
C GLY A 337 31.32 7.66 19.47
N ARG A 338 32.06 8.66 19.96
CA ARG A 338 32.95 8.47 21.13
C ARG A 338 32.29 8.88 22.44
N SER A 339 31.73 10.07 22.43
CA SER A 339 31.14 10.71 23.60
C SER A 339 29.69 10.25 23.76
N TRP A 340 28.99 10.02 22.64
CA TRP A 340 27.57 9.69 22.57
C TRP A 340 27.35 8.68 21.45
N CYS A 341 26.67 7.58 21.73
CA CYS A 341 26.41 6.55 20.74
C CYS A 341 25.24 6.97 19.84
N TRP A 342 25.54 7.35 18.61
CA TRP A 342 24.53 7.74 17.62
C TRP A 342 24.20 6.59 16.68
N GLU A 343 22.91 6.35 16.51
CA GLU A 343 22.41 5.37 15.55
C GLU A 343 21.63 6.07 14.46
N ALA A 344 21.79 5.58 13.23
CA ALA A 344 20.80 5.83 12.19
C ALA A 344 19.53 5.04 12.56
N VAL A 345 18.39 5.70 12.54
CA VAL A 345 17.13 5.13 13.03
C VAL A 345 16.05 5.23 11.97
N ASP A 346 15.11 4.28 11.99
CA ASP A 346 13.92 4.36 11.13
C ASP A 346 13.12 5.61 11.52
N PRO A 347 12.87 6.57 10.61
CA PRO A 347 12.02 7.72 10.87
C PRO A 347 10.63 7.33 11.40
N TYR A 348 10.09 6.18 10.99
CA TYR A 348 8.81 5.69 11.50
C TYR A 348 8.90 5.24 12.97
N ALA A 349 10.08 4.90 13.47
CA ALA A 349 10.28 4.62 14.90
C ALA A 349 10.27 5.91 15.76
N CYS A 350 10.41 7.09 15.15
CA CYS A 350 10.40 8.36 15.86
C CYS A 350 8.97 8.86 16.20
N ASP A 351 8.80 9.52 17.35
CA ASP A 351 7.58 10.26 17.69
C ASP A 351 7.56 11.65 17.03
N ARG A 352 8.74 12.29 16.97
CA ARG A 352 9.01 13.57 16.31
C ARG A 352 10.40 13.56 15.69
N ILE A 353 10.60 14.40 14.68
CA ILE A 353 11.89 14.59 14.01
C ILE A 353 12.22 16.09 14.00
N PHE A 354 13.45 16.46 14.37
CA PHE A 354 13.97 17.83 14.28
C PHE A 354 14.94 18.01 13.12
N GLY A 355 14.71 19.06 12.34
CA GLY A 355 15.48 19.40 11.15
C GLY A 355 14.69 19.17 9.87
N ASP A 356 15.19 19.74 8.77
CA ASP A 356 14.53 19.70 7.47
C ASP A 356 14.87 18.41 6.73
N LEU A 357 13.90 17.52 6.55
CA LEU A 357 14.08 16.38 5.63
C LEU A 357 13.93 16.87 4.19
N PRO A 358 14.75 16.35 3.26
CA PRO A 358 14.59 16.62 1.85
C PRO A 358 13.20 16.20 1.38
N ASP A 359 12.65 16.95 0.42
CA ASP A 359 11.52 16.47 -0.36
C ASP A 359 11.99 15.30 -1.24
N GLN A 360 11.12 14.31 -1.47
CA GLN A 360 11.41 13.28 -2.46
C GLN A 360 11.61 13.95 -3.83
N ALA A 361 12.79 13.73 -4.42
CA ALA A 361 13.16 14.26 -5.74
C ALA A 361 12.44 13.56 -6.89
#